data_AF-A0A969LB10-F1
#
_entry.id   AF-A0A969LB10-F1
#
_cell.length_a   1.000
_cell.length_b   1.000
_cell.length_c   1.000
_cell.angle_alpha   90.00
_cell.angle_beta   90.00
_cell.angle_gamma   90.00
#
_symmetry.space_group_name_H-M   'P 1'
#
loop_
_entity.id
_entity.type
_entity.pdbx_description
1 polymer ?
#
loop_
_entity_poly.entity_id
_entity_poly.type
_entity_poly.pdbx_seq_one_letter_code
_entity_poly.pdbx_strand_id
1 'polypeptide(L)'
;MQRDIYAIQGTERARISRTYNNGLSQTIRIRMNYGLTVESTPHHRWFVSYHYRRGAGLEPVNAWVPAAELSVDDVLEVNIGAYTNETHAPLASVNALALKMRGNATPMIQPAAMNEDVAWLLGYLWGDGCLSPGGFRIRFMDSREENLLKNTAHFARAVRARIQHLCRIPTAPCPGA
;
A
#
# COMPACT_ATOMS: atom_id res chain seq x y z
N MET A 1 -0.48 24.27 -12.89
CA MET A 1 -1.43 24.32 -11.77
C MET A 1 -0.77 23.62 -10.59
N GLN A 2 -0.28 24.36 -9.59
CA GLN A 2 0.41 23.77 -8.44
C GLN A 2 -0.65 23.13 -7.55
N ARG A 3 -0.60 21.80 -7.39
CA ARG A 3 -1.53 21.10 -6.50
C ARG A 3 -1.16 21.45 -5.06
N ASP A 4 -2.14 21.85 -4.27
CA ASP A 4 -1.94 22.01 -2.84
C ASP A 4 -1.62 20.64 -2.24
N ILE A 5 -0.47 20.56 -1.56
CA ILE A 5 -0.03 19.36 -0.86
C ILE A 5 -0.35 19.57 0.62
N TYR A 6 -0.87 18.53 1.27
CA TYR A 6 -1.22 18.56 2.68
C TYR A 6 -0.43 17.46 3.41
N ALA A 7 0.13 17.80 4.56
CA ALA A 7 0.70 16.84 5.51
C ALA A 7 -0.36 16.46 6.54
N ILE A 8 -0.35 15.20 6.98
CA ILE A 8 -1.24 14.75 8.05
C ILE A 8 -0.51 14.95 9.39
N GLN A 9 -1.17 15.64 10.32
CA GLN A 9 -0.69 15.88 11.69
C GLN A 9 -1.77 15.37 12.66
N GLY A 10 -1.64 14.12 13.09
CA GLY A 10 -2.67 13.47 13.90
C GLY A 10 -4.00 13.37 13.14
N THR A 11 -5.04 14.03 13.65
CA THR A 11 -6.38 14.09 13.02
C THR A 11 -6.54 15.25 12.04
N GLU A 12 -5.59 16.19 11.99
CA GLU A 12 -5.68 17.41 11.18
C GLU A 12 -4.81 17.33 9.91
N ARG A 13 -5.17 18.12 8.89
CA ARG A 13 -4.39 18.29 7.66
C ARG A 13 -3.77 19.68 7.63
N ALA A 14 -2.45 19.75 7.64
CA ALA A 14 -1.70 21.00 7.52
C ALA A 14 -1.30 21.23 6.06
N ARG A 15 -1.62 22.40 5.49
CA ARG A 15 -1.20 22.75 4.12
C ARG A 15 0.31 22.95 4.08
N ILE A 16 0.99 22.24 3.17
CA ILE A 16 2.41 22.45 2.88
C ILE A 16 2.54 23.73 2.06
N SER A 17 3.09 24.76 2.69
CA SER A 17 3.27 26.07 2.05
C SER A 17 4.43 26.09 1.06
N ARG A 18 5.50 25.34 1.35
CA ARG A 18 6.75 25.34 0.59
C ARG A 18 7.43 23.97 0.65
N THR A 19 8.10 23.61 -0.44
CA THR A 19 8.96 22.44 -0.55
C THR A 19 10.36 22.90 -0.92
N TYR A 20 11.39 22.36 -0.25
CA TYR A 20 12.77 22.78 -0.43
C TYR A 20 13.61 21.63 -0.98
N ASN A 21 14.47 21.94 -1.95
CA ASN A 21 15.55 21.05 -2.36
C ASN A 21 16.86 21.61 -1.80
N ASN A 22 17.37 20.99 -0.75
CA ASN A 22 18.55 21.47 -0.03
C ASN A 22 19.89 20.95 -0.63
N GLY A 23 19.84 20.25 -1.76
CA GLY A 23 21.03 19.69 -2.39
C GLY A 23 21.67 18.55 -1.58
N LEU A 24 22.98 18.40 -1.73
CA LEU A 24 23.75 17.34 -1.06
C LEU A 24 24.14 17.79 0.36
N SER A 25 23.92 16.92 1.34
CA SER A 25 24.31 17.15 2.73
C SER A 25 24.72 15.82 3.38
N GLN A 26 25.53 15.90 4.43
CA GLN A 26 25.82 14.73 5.27
C GLN A 26 24.55 14.31 6.02
N THR A 27 24.32 13.02 6.10
CA THR A 27 23.15 12.44 6.78
C THR A 27 23.60 11.44 7.84
N ILE A 28 22.77 11.31 8.88
CA ILE A 28 22.88 10.30 9.91
C ILE A 28 21.74 9.31 9.68
N ARG A 29 22.06 8.01 9.73
CA ARG A 29 21.09 6.92 9.60
C ARG A 29 20.67 6.45 10.99
N ILE A 30 19.40 6.62 11.31
CA ILE A 30 18.78 6.20 12.56
C ILE A 30 18.04 4.88 12.31
N ARG A 31 18.39 3.84 13.05
CA ARG A 31 17.74 2.53 13.00
C ARG A 31 16.91 2.31 14.24
N MET A 32 15.60 2.16 14.07
CA MET A 32 14.65 1.95 15.16
C MET A 32 14.44 0.44 15.39
N ASN A 33 14.10 0.07 16.63
CA ASN A 33 13.92 -1.33 17.03
C ASN A 33 12.78 -2.05 16.28
N TYR A 34 11.72 -1.33 15.88
CA TYR A 34 10.60 -1.85 15.08
C TYR A 34 10.91 -1.92 13.57
N GLY A 35 12.18 -1.86 13.17
CA GLY A 35 12.61 -2.09 11.79
C GLY A 35 12.51 -0.89 10.85
N LEU A 36 12.06 0.28 11.33
CA LEU A 36 12.12 1.51 10.55
C LEU A 36 13.54 2.07 10.53
N THR A 37 13.96 2.54 9.35
CA THR A 37 15.22 3.25 9.17
C THR A 37 14.91 4.61 8.57
N VAL A 38 15.45 5.66 9.17
CA VAL A 38 15.30 7.03 8.68
C VAL A 38 16.68 7.66 8.52
N GLU A 39 16.83 8.49 7.49
CA GLU A 39 18.03 9.30 7.28
C GLU A 39 17.67 10.77 7.41
N SER A 40 18.42 11.50 8.22
CA SER A 40 18.22 12.93 8.43
C SER A 40 19.54 13.67 8.52
N THR A 41 19.55 14.97 8.23
CA THR A 41 20.73 15.80 8.47
C THR A 41 21.03 15.88 9.97
N PRO A 42 22.30 16.09 10.39
CA PRO A 42 22.69 16.17 11.80
C PRO A 42 21.89 17.19 12.64
N HIS A 43 21.44 18.28 12.01
CA HIS A 43 20.68 19.35 12.67
C HIS A 43 19.16 19.14 12.64
N HIS A 44 18.66 18.12 11.93
CA HIS A 44 17.25 17.81 11.92
C HIS A 44 16.82 17.36 13.32
N ARG A 45 15.72 17.89 13.84
CA ARG A 45 15.28 17.59 15.21
C ARG A 45 14.22 16.51 15.22
N TRP A 46 14.36 15.59 16.17
CA TRP A 46 13.42 14.52 16.45
C TRP A 46 12.79 14.75 17.82
N PHE A 47 11.52 14.40 17.97
CA PHE A 47 10.87 14.47 19.28
C PHE A 47 11.22 13.22 20.09
N VAL A 48 11.92 13.43 21.21
CA VAL A 48 12.38 12.37 22.12
C VAL A 48 11.55 12.43 23.40
N SER A 49 10.85 11.34 23.68
CA SER A 49 10.02 11.19 24.87
C SER A 49 10.86 10.80 26.09
N TYR A 50 11.79 9.86 25.91
CA TYR A 50 12.69 9.38 26.97
C TYR A 50 14.13 9.25 26.49
N HIS A 51 15.07 9.62 27.35
CA HIS A 51 16.49 9.27 27.21
C HIS A 51 16.80 8.04 28.04
N TYR A 52 17.59 7.13 27.47
CA TYR A 52 18.15 6.03 28.25
C TYR A 52 19.48 6.44 28.87
N ARG A 53 19.54 6.46 30.20
CA ARG A 53 20.78 6.65 30.96
C ARG A 53 21.20 5.35 31.62
N ARG A 54 22.39 4.88 31.25
CA ARG A 54 23.00 3.67 31.82
C ARG A 54 23.09 3.80 33.35
N GLY A 55 22.37 2.95 34.06
CA GLY A 55 22.33 2.92 35.54
C GLY A 55 21.16 3.68 36.18
N ALA A 56 20.52 4.60 35.46
CA ALA A 56 19.34 5.35 35.93
C ALA A 56 18.03 4.91 35.24
N GLY A 57 18.13 4.23 34.09
CA GLY A 57 16.97 3.77 33.33
C GLY A 57 16.46 4.84 32.35
N LEU A 58 15.15 4.84 32.10
CA LEU A 58 14.50 5.79 31.20
C LEU A 58 14.16 7.08 31.96
N GLU A 59 14.75 8.20 31.52
CA GLU A 59 14.45 9.54 32.03
C GLU A 59 13.52 10.27 31.05
N PRO A 60 12.40 10.86 31.51
CA PRO A 60 11.50 11.61 30.64
C PRO A 60 12.13 12.95 30.23
N VAL A 61 12.01 13.29 28.95
CA VAL A 61 12.68 14.46 28.34
C VAL A 61 11.66 15.34 27.63
N ASN A 62 10.83 14.74 26.77
CA ASN A 62 9.78 15.42 26.00
C ASN A 62 10.27 16.67 25.26
N ALA A 63 11.38 16.54 24.53
CA ALA A 63 12.02 17.66 23.84
C ALA A 63 12.41 17.33 22.40
N TRP A 64 12.57 18.38 21.61
CA TRP A 64 13.10 18.31 20.25
C TRP A 64 14.63 18.27 20.26
N VAL A 65 15.21 17.09 20.04
CA VAL A 65 16.65 16.84 20.10
C VAL A 65 17.21 16.73 18.67
N PRO A 66 18.34 17.39 18.35
CA PRO A 66 19.02 17.23 17.06
C PRO A 66 19.43 15.77 16.80
N ALA A 67 19.40 15.34 15.55
CA ALA A 67 19.78 13.99 15.15
C ALA A 67 21.22 13.62 15.54
N ALA A 68 22.12 14.60 15.61
CA ALA A 68 23.50 14.42 16.06
C ALA A 68 23.64 14.12 17.56
N GLU A 69 22.64 14.48 18.36
CA GLU A 69 22.63 14.33 19.83
C GLU A 69 21.83 13.11 20.29
N LEU A 70 21.21 12.38 19.36
CA LEU A 70 20.50 11.14 19.66
C LEU A 70 21.47 10.08 20.16
N SER A 71 21.09 9.43 21.26
CA SER A 71 21.79 8.29 21.81
C SER A 71 21.08 6.99 21.44
N VAL A 72 21.84 5.90 21.43
CA VAL A 72 21.27 4.56 21.29
C VAL A 72 20.33 4.33 22.48
N ASP A 73 19.18 3.71 22.21
CA ASP A 73 18.09 3.44 23.16
C ASP A 73 17.22 4.65 23.55
N ASP A 74 17.39 5.80 22.90
CA ASP A 74 16.43 6.90 23.01
C ASP A 74 15.07 6.53 22.42
N VAL A 75 13.99 7.01 23.06
CA VAL A 75 12.62 6.72 22.65
C VAL A 75 12.08 7.87 21.80
N LEU A 76 12.13 7.68 20.48
CA LEU A 76 11.56 8.61 19.51
C LEU A 76 10.05 8.42 19.39
N GLU A 77 9.30 9.51 19.34
CA GLU A 77 7.87 9.45 19.08
C GLU A 77 7.59 9.33 17.59
N VAL A 78 6.90 8.25 17.21
CA VAL A 78 6.45 8.01 15.84
C VAL A 78 4.96 7.77 15.84
N ASN A 79 4.23 8.61 15.11
CA ASN A 79 2.79 8.47 14.92
C ASN A 79 2.50 7.38 13.88
N ILE A 80 2.32 6.16 14.36
CA ILE A 80 1.83 5.04 13.55
C ILE A 80 0.32 5.22 13.34
N GLY A 81 -0.17 4.97 12.12
CA GLY A 81 -1.61 5.07 11.83
C GLY A 81 -2.12 6.49 11.54
N ALA A 82 -1.24 7.46 11.31
CA ALA A 82 -1.64 8.81 10.87
C ALA A 82 -2.37 8.83 9.50
N TYR A 83 -2.37 7.72 8.76
CA TYR A 83 -3.15 7.61 7.53
C TYR A 83 -4.61 7.29 7.85
N THR A 84 -5.40 8.33 8.10
CA THR A 84 -6.84 8.25 8.42
C THR A 84 -7.72 8.55 7.19
N ASN A 85 -7.20 8.36 5.98
CA ASN A 85 -7.98 8.70 4.80
C ASN A 85 -9.10 7.67 4.57
N GLU A 86 -10.30 8.00 5.04
CA GLU A 86 -11.53 7.24 4.80
C GLU A 86 -12.07 7.43 3.38
N THR A 87 -11.55 8.41 2.63
CA THR A 87 -12.01 8.66 1.25
C THR A 87 -11.23 7.84 0.23
N HIS A 88 -11.96 7.09 -0.59
CA HIS A 88 -11.42 6.31 -1.70
C HIS A 88 -10.82 7.23 -2.77
N ALA A 89 -9.57 6.96 -3.16
CA ALA A 89 -8.90 7.74 -4.20
C ALA A 89 -9.56 7.50 -5.57
N PRO A 90 -9.85 8.53 -6.38
CA PRO A 90 -10.42 8.35 -7.70
C PRO A 90 -9.42 7.65 -8.62
N LEU A 91 -9.91 6.69 -9.42
CA LEU A 91 -9.11 5.98 -10.41
C LEU A 91 -9.11 6.75 -11.73
N ALA A 92 -7.96 6.77 -12.40
CA ALA A 92 -7.85 7.36 -13.74
C ALA A 92 -8.71 6.57 -14.73
N SER A 93 -9.58 7.25 -15.46
CA SER A 93 -10.41 6.60 -16.46
C SER A 93 -9.57 6.13 -17.65
N VAL A 94 -9.78 4.90 -18.07
CA VAL A 94 -9.18 4.39 -19.31
C VAL A 94 -9.86 5.06 -20.49
N ASN A 95 -9.07 5.61 -21.41
CA ASN A 95 -9.61 6.23 -22.62
C ASN A 95 -10.27 5.16 -23.51
N ALA A 96 -11.60 5.16 -23.55
CA ALA A 96 -12.38 4.22 -24.33
C ALA A 96 -12.07 4.26 -25.84
N LEU A 97 -11.65 5.42 -26.38
CA LEU A 97 -11.26 5.53 -27.79
C LEU A 97 -9.99 4.72 -28.08
N ALA A 98 -9.00 4.77 -27.19
CA ALA A 98 -7.77 4.00 -27.32
C ALA A 98 -8.02 2.48 -27.30
N LEU A 99 -9.02 2.02 -26.54
CA LEU A 99 -9.45 0.62 -26.52
C LEU A 99 -10.17 0.24 -27.83
N LYS A 100 -11.08 1.09 -28.33
CA LYS A 100 -11.82 0.82 -29.57
C LYS A 100 -10.92 0.74 -30.80
N MET A 101 -9.86 1.56 -30.86
CA MET A 101 -8.93 1.58 -32.00
C MET A 101 -8.07 0.31 -32.12
N ARG A 102 -8.04 -0.57 -31.10
CA ARG A 102 -7.33 -1.86 -31.16
C ARG A 102 -8.17 -3.02 -31.73
N GLY A 103 -9.39 -2.75 -32.20
CA GLY A 103 -10.24 -3.71 -32.89
C GLY A 103 -10.96 -4.68 -31.93
N ASN A 104 -12.29 -4.73 -32.01
CA ASN A 104 -13.17 -5.65 -31.27
C ASN A 104 -13.09 -5.64 -29.72
N ALA A 105 -12.52 -4.61 -29.10
CA ALA A 105 -12.57 -4.45 -27.66
C ALA A 105 -14.00 -4.11 -27.18
N THR A 106 -14.60 -5.00 -26.39
CA THR A 106 -15.86 -4.70 -25.70
C THR A 106 -15.64 -3.61 -24.64
N PRO A 107 -16.54 -2.63 -24.50
CA PRO A 107 -16.47 -1.65 -23.43
C PRO A 107 -16.41 -2.34 -22.06
N MET A 108 -15.39 -2.03 -21.27
CA MET A 108 -15.24 -2.53 -19.91
C MET A 108 -15.76 -1.50 -18.92
N ILE A 109 -16.50 -1.94 -17.90
CA ILE A 109 -16.91 -1.09 -16.79
C ILE A 109 -15.72 -1.01 -15.83
N GLN A 110 -15.16 0.19 -15.68
CA GLN A 110 -14.06 0.44 -14.75
C GLN A 110 -14.62 1.00 -13.42
N PRO A 111 -14.11 0.55 -12.26
CA PRO A 111 -14.42 1.21 -10.99
C PRO A 111 -13.94 2.67 -10.99
N ALA A 112 -14.76 3.57 -10.45
CA ALA A 112 -14.45 5.01 -10.40
C ALA A 112 -13.45 5.40 -9.30
N ALA A 113 -13.30 4.57 -8.26
CA ALA A 113 -12.44 4.84 -7.12
C ALA A 113 -11.81 3.55 -6.57
N MET A 114 -10.68 3.71 -5.87
CA MET A 114 -9.97 2.65 -5.15
C MET A 114 -10.70 2.37 -3.83
N ASN A 115 -11.72 1.52 -3.89
CA ASN A 115 -12.45 1.05 -2.72
C ASN A 115 -11.86 -0.24 -2.15
N GLU A 116 -12.34 -0.64 -0.97
CA GLU A 116 -11.88 -1.86 -0.28
C GLU A 116 -12.01 -3.11 -1.16
N ASP A 117 -13.10 -3.27 -1.90
CA ASP A 117 -13.32 -4.41 -2.80
C ASP A 117 -12.25 -4.50 -3.91
N VAL A 118 -11.93 -3.37 -4.54
CA VAL A 118 -10.90 -3.30 -5.60
C VAL A 118 -9.52 -3.53 -4.99
N ALA A 119 -9.22 -2.94 -3.83
CA ALA A 119 -7.96 -3.15 -3.13
C ALA A 119 -7.77 -4.62 -2.72
N TRP A 120 -8.82 -5.25 -2.19
CA TRP A 120 -8.81 -6.67 -1.84
C TRP A 120 -8.57 -7.54 -3.07
N LEU A 121 -9.29 -7.30 -4.17
CA LEU A 121 -9.13 -8.04 -5.42
C LEU A 121 -7.71 -7.91 -5.98
N LEU A 122 -7.14 -6.72 -5.95
CA LEU A 122 -5.77 -6.49 -6.38
C LEU A 122 -4.78 -7.24 -5.48
N GLY A 123 -4.93 -7.15 -4.16
CA GLY A 123 -4.10 -7.91 -3.22
C GLY A 123 -4.17 -9.42 -3.48
N TYR A 124 -5.37 -9.94 -3.71
CA TYR A 124 -5.58 -11.35 -4.03
C TYR A 124 -4.98 -11.75 -5.38
N LEU A 125 -5.06 -10.88 -6.39
CA LEU A 125 -4.40 -11.07 -7.68
C LEU A 125 -2.87 -11.11 -7.55
N TRP A 126 -2.29 -10.29 -6.67
CA TRP A 126 -0.84 -10.27 -6.44
C TRP A 126 -0.32 -11.41 -5.56
N GLY A 127 -1.14 -11.92 -4.65
CA GLY A 127 -0.79 -13.05 -3.80
C GLY A 127 -0.94 -14.39 -4.52
N ASP A 128 -2.17 -14.71 -4.91
CA ASP A 128 -2.58 -16.04 -5.39
C ASP A 128 -3.09 -16.04 -6.85
N GLY A 129 -2.99 -14.89 -7.51
CA GLY A 129 -3.37 -14.74 -8.91
C GLY A 129 -2.25 -15.14 -9.87
N CYS A 130 -2.64 -15.73 -11.00
CA CYS A 130 -1.76 -16.06 -12.10
C CYS A 130 -2.29 -15.48 -13.41
N LEU A 131 -1.43 -14.75 -14.12
CA LEU A 131 -1.68 -14.24 -15.46
C LEU A 131 -1.07 -15.20 -16.48
N SER A 132 -1.85 -15.60 -17.49
CA SER A 132 -1.29 -16.36 -18.61
C SER A 132 -0.23 -15.51 -19.35
N PRO A 133 0.81 -16.12 -19.96
CA PRO A 133 1.83 -15.38 -20.70
C PRO A 133 1.30 -14.45 -21.81
N GLY A 134 0.13 -14.77 -22.38
CA GLY A 134 -0.55 -13.92 -23.36
C GLY A 134 -1.42 -12.81 -22.76
N GLY A 135 -1.55 -12.71 -21.44
CA GLY A 135 -2.37 -11.69 -20.76
C GLY A 135 -3.90 -11.85 -20.91
N PHE A 136 -4.38 -12.89 -21.58
CA PHE A 136 -5.81 -13.07 -21.88
C PHE A 136 -6.59 -13.82 -20.79
N ARG A 137 -5.91 -14.40 -19.80
CA ARG A 137 -6.53 -15.20 -18.74
C ARG A 137 -5.92 -14.88 -17.40
N ILE A 138 -6.79 -14.68 -16.42
CA ILE A 138 -6.46 -14.57 -15.00
C ILE A 138 -7.00 -15.83 -14.31
N ARG A 139 -6.17 -16.47 -13.49
CA ARG A 139 -6.54 -17.63 -12.67
C ARG A 139 -6.26 -17.31 -11.21
N PHE A 140 -7.07 -17.86 -10.31
CA PHE A 140 -6.87 -17.79 -8.88
C PHE A 140 -6.90 -19.21 -8.34
N MET A 141 -5.99 -19.51 -7.41
CA MET A 141 -5.92 -20.82 -6.76
C MET A 141 -5.89 -20.59 -5.26
N ASP A 142 -6.86 -21.16 -4.54
CA ASP A 142 -6.93 -21.04 -3.09
C ASP A 142 -7.56 -22.31 -2.51
N SER A 143 -7.10 -22.67 -1.32
CA SER A 143 -7.65 -23.77 -0.54
C SER A 143 -9.01 -23.43 0.09
N ARG A 144 -9.31 -22.14 0.26
CA ARG A 144 -10.55 -21.65 0.85
C ARG A 144 -11.54 -21.24 -0.23
N GLU A 145 -12.66 -21.97 -0.31
CA GLU A 145 -13.71 -21.72 -1.31
C GLU A 145 -14.34 -20.32 -1.17
N GLU A 146 -14.46 -19.80 0.06
CA GLU A 146 -15.01 -18.47 0.33
C GLU A 146 -14.27 -17.34 -0.42
N ASN A 147 -12.94 -17.42 -0.51
CA ASN A 147 -12.13 -16.45 -1.24
C ASN A 147 -12.38 -16.52 -2.75
N LEU A 148 -12.53 -17.74 -3.28
CA LEU A 148 -12.86 -17.97 -4.69
C LEU A 148 -14.26 -17.45 -5.02
N LEU A 149 -15.23 -17.64 -4.12
CA LEU A 149 -16.59 -17.11 -4.27
C LEU A 149 -16.63 -15.59 -4.20
N LYS A 150 -15.93 -14.97 -3.24
CA LYS A 150 -15.81 -13.51 -3.12
C LYS A 150 -15.19 -12.91 -4.39
N ASN A 151 -14.10 -13.50 -4.87
CA ASN A 151 -13.47 -13.11 -6.13
C ASN A 151 -14.42 -13.23 -7.33
N THR A 152 -15.15 -14.35 -7.43
CA THR A 152 -16.14 -14.58 -8.50
C THR A 152 -17.26 -13.53 -8.46
N ALA A 153 -17.71 -13.13 -7.27
CA ALA A 153 -18.71 -12.07 -7.11
C ALA A 153 -18.20 -10.70 -7.59
N HIS A 154 -16.93 -10.36 -7.34
CA HIS A 154 -16.31 -9.12 -7.84
C HIS A 154 -16.20 -9.12 -9.38
N PHE A 155 -15.80 -10.24 -9.98
CA PHE A 155 -15.74 -10.36 -11.45
C PHE A 155 -17.12 -10.43 -12.11
N ALA A 156 -18.10 -11.10 -11.51
CA ALA A 156 -19.46 -11.18 -12.05
C ALA A 156 -20.15 -9.80 -12.09
N ARG A 157 -19.81 -8.91 -11.15
CA ARG A 157 -20.24 -7.50 -11.16
C ARG A 157 -19.51 -6.65 -12.20
N ALA A 158 -18.22 -6.88 -12.41
CA ALA A 158 -17.40 -6.08 -13.34
C ALA A 158 -17.52 -6.51 -14.81
N VAL A 159 -17.87 -7.79 -15.05
CA VAL A 159 -17.72 -8.42 -16.34
C VAL A 159 -18.94 -9.32 -16.59
N ARG A 160 -19.90 -8.84 -17.40
CA ARG A 160 -20.88 -9.69 -18.08
C ARG A 160 -20.22 -10.55 -19.18
N ALA A 161 -18.98 -11.00 -18.97
CA ALA A 161 -18.29 -11.93 -19.86
C ALA A 161 -18.19 -13.28 -19.16
N ARG A 162 -19.16 -14.14 -19.52
CA ARG A 162 -19.05 -15.60 -19.63
C ARG A 162 -17.97 -16.24 -18.75
N ILE A 163 -18.22 -16.31 -17.45
CA ILE A 163 -17.49 -17.18 -16.54
C ILE A 163 -17.90 -18.61 -16.90
N GLN A 164 -17.08 -19.31 -17.69
CA GLN A 164 -17.20 -20.75 -17.84
C GLN A 164 -16.77 -21.36 -16.51
N HIS A 165 -17.74 -21.91 -15.77
CA HIS A 165 -17.50 -22.95 -14.78
C HIS A 165 -16.55 -23.99 -15.38
N LEU A 166 -15.35 -24.12 -14.80
CA LEU A 166 -14.52 -25.33 -14.96
C LEU A 166 -13.40 -25.31 -13.92
N CYS A 167 -13.78 -25.62 -12.68
CA CYS A 167 -12.93 -26.36 -11.76
C CYS A 167 -13.79 -27.43 -11.07
N ARG A 168 -14.20 -28.43 -11.85
CA ARG A 168 -14.21 -29.81 -11.35
C ARG A 168 -13.01 -30.47 -11.99
N ILE A 169 -11.98 -30.75 -11.18
CA ILE A 169 -10.94 -31.70 -11.58
C ILE A 169 -11.66 -33.04 -11.69
N PRO A 170 -11.76 -33.67 -12.87
CA PRO A 170 -12.18 -35.06 -12.93
C PRO A 170 -11.02 -35.86 -12.33
N THR A 171 -11.24 -36.51 -11.19
CA THR A 171 -10.39 -37.62 -10.77
C THR A 171 -10.56 -38.73 -11.78
N ALA A 172 -9.67 -38.80 -12.77
CA ALA A 172 -9.57 -39.96 -13.63
C ALA A 172 -9.14 -41.15 -12.75
N PRO A 173 -9.87 -42.29 -12.76
CA PRO A 173 -9.36 -43.49 -12.12
C PRO A 173 -8.12 -43.97 -12.87
N CYS A 174 -7.04 -44.23 -12.13
CA CYS A 174 -5.83 -44.84 -12.65
C CYS A 174 -6.18 -46.17 -13.35
N PRO A 175 -5.77 -46.38 -14.61
CA PRO A 175 -5.92 -47.68 -15.23
C PRO A 175 -4.84 -48.63 -14.71
N GLY A 176 -5.28 -49.63 -13.96
CA GLY A 176 -4.72 -50.98 -14.02
C GLY A 176 -3.54 -51.29 -13.10
N ALA A 177 -3.73 -52.36 -12.33
CA ALA A 177 -2.72 -53.25 -11.79
C ALA A 177 -1.81 -53.85 -12.88
#